data_AF-A0A7C2XHN1-F1
#
_entry.id   AF-A0A7C2XHN1-F1
#
_cell.length_a   1.000
_cell.length_b   1.000
_cell.length_c   1.000
_cell.angle_alpha   90.00
_cell.angle_beta   90.00
_cell.angle_gamma   90.00
#
_symmetry.space_group_name_H-M   'P 1'
#
loop_
_entity.id
_entity.type
_entity.pdbx_description
1 polymer ?
#
loop_
_entity_poly.entity_id
_entity_poly.type
_entity_poly.pdbx_seq_one_letter_code
_entity_poly.pdbx_strand_id
1 'polypeptide(L)'
;MALPLDDRTISYDEEAGRDTTVEGYKITCIEFIKDISKDYLEWVDYYKLPSDEDKKRRAGIASTIERTNDWIAKVPQTFKSVDIVMNDGIQKMAEATAGKPIQIGVFVNQKSSYTMAKPGIIDVNVKATGRKGRKTKLGFHFKDDRFRIESTEKVFFDETNLPQEEFELMDIHLKLDAGA
;
A
#
# COMPACT_ATOMS: atom_id res chain seq x y z
N MET A 1 2.96 33.18 18.00
CA MET A 1 2.99 33.41 16.54
C MET A 1 1.95 32.50 15.92
N ALA A 2 1.01 33.07 15.17
CA ALA A 2 -0.07 32.33 14.52
C ALA A 2 0.44 31.69 13.22
N LEU A 3 0.10 30.41 13.00
CA LEU A 3 0.23 29.75 11.71
C LEU A 3 -1.04 30.05 10.90
N PRO A 4 -0.95 30.61 9.68
CA PRO A 4 -2.10 30.74 8.81
C PRO A 4 -2.33 29.45 8.01
N LEU A 5 -3.54 28.90 8.22
CA LEU A 5 -4.51 28.31 7.29
C LEU A 5 -4.05 27.54 6.05
N ASP A 6 -4.37 26.24 6.09
CA ASP A 6 -5.12 25.45 5.09
C ASP A 6 -5.01 25.83 3.59
N ASP A 7 -4.15 25.08 2.89
CA ASP A 7 -4.42 24.58 1.55
C ASP A 7 -3.63 23.28 1.37
N ARG A 8 -4.24 22.14 1.74
CA ARG A 8 -3.70 20.80 1.46
C ARG A 8 -4.24 20.22 0.16
N THR A 9 -4.66 21.06 -0.78
CA THR A 9 -4.53 20.68 -2.18
C THR A 9 -3.15 21.11 -2.62
N ILE A 10 -2.24 20.14 -2.78
CA ILE A 10 -1.03 20.43 -3.54
C ILE A 10 -1.53 20.69 -4.96
N SER A 11 -1.73 21.96 -5.30
CA SER A 11 -1.81 22.43 -6.68
C SER A 11 -0.42 22.21 -7.30
N TYR A 12 -0.10 20.96 -7.59
CA TYR A 12 0.92 20.65 -8.59
C TYR A 12 0.38 21.24 -9.89
N ASP A 13 1.03 22.30 -10.38
CA ASP A 13 0.87 22.80 -11.75
C ASP A 13 0.73 21.59 -12.70
N GLU A 14 -0.50 21.30 -13.13
CA GLU A 14 -0.87 20.02 -13.75
C GLU A 14 -0.34 19.87 -15.19
N GLU A 15 0.34 20.88 -15.73
CA GLU A 15 0.72 20.95 -17.14
C GLU A 15 2.23 21.12 -17.40
N ALA A 16 3.05 21.40 -16.38
CA ALA A 16 4.48 21.64 -16.60
C ALA A 16 5.27 20.32 -16.58
N GLY A 17 5.28 19.60 -17.72
CA GLY A 17 6.19 18.47 -17.96
C GLY A 17 5.53 17.10 -18.14
N ARG A 18 4.20 17.01 -18.16
CA ARG A 18 3.51 15.78 -18.58
C ARG A 18 3.60 15.67 -20.10
N ASP A 19 4.16 14.56 -20.57
CA ASP A 19 4.09 14.22 -21.99
C ASP A 19 2.62 14.23 -22.43
N THR A 20 2.33 14.83 -23.58
CA THR A 20 0.96 14.97 -24.10
C THR A 20 0.34 13.64 -24.52
N THR A 21 1.12 12.55 -24.48
CA THR A 21 0.70 11.20 -24.81
C THR A 21 0.81 10.26 -23.62
N VAL A 22 -0.11 9.29 -23.54
CA VAL A 22 -0.06 8.24 -22.51
C VAL A 22 1.23 7.43 -22.62
N GLU A 23 1.75 7.21 -23.83
CA GLU A 23 2.95 6.41 -24.04
C GLU A 23 4.22 7.12 -23.55
N GLY A 24 4.34 8.42 -23.84
CA GLY A 24 5.43 9.23 -23.26
C GLY A 24 5.32 9.33 -21.74
N TYR A 25 4.10 9.45 -21.20
CA TYR A 25 3.89 9.45 -19.76
C TYR A 25 4.30 8.15 -19.07
N LYS A 26 4.05 6.98 -19.69
CA LYS A 26 4.56 5.70 -19.20
C LYS A 26 6.08 5.69 -19.10
N ILE A 27 6.80 6.23 -20.10
CA ILE A 27 8.27 6.31 -20.10
C ILE A 27 8.72 7.17 -18.92
N THR A 28 8.14 8.36 -18.75
CA THR A 28 8.43 9.25 -17.61
C THR A 28 8.21 8.56 -16.27
N CYS A 29 7.09 7.84 -16.09
CA CYS A 29 6.81 7.11 -14.85
C CYS A 29 7.80 5.96 -14.61
N ILE A 30 8.22 5.22 -15.64
CA ILE A 30 9.24 4.17 -15.53
C ILE A 30 10.58 4.76 -15.10
N GLU A 31 10.97 5.91 -15.64
CA GLU A 31 12.18 6.63 -15.24
C GLU A 31 12.08 7.12 -13.80
N PHE A 32 10.93 7.68 -13.42
CA PHE A 32 10.66 8.12 -12.06
C PHE A 32 10.77 6.97 -11.04
N ILE A 33 10.17 5.80 -11.33
CA ILE A 33 10.28 4.61 -10.49
C ILE A 33 11.73 4.17 -10.31
N LYS A 34 12.55 4.23 -11.37
CA LYS A 34 13.99 3.92 -11.26
C LYS A 34 14.73 4.95 -10.42
N ASP A 35 14.39 6.22 -10.54
CA ASP A 35 15.07 7.28 -9.81
C ASP A 35 14.77 7.22 -8.31
N ILE A 36 13.49 7.20 -7.93
CA ILE A 36 13.06 7.11 -6.52
C ILE A 36 13.51 5.81 -5.85
N SER A 37 13.75 4.74 -6.64
CA SER A 37 14.28 3.49 -6.09
C SER A 37 15.66 3.64 -5.45
N LYS A 38 16.45 4.63 -5.87
CA LYS A 38 17.77 4.91 -5.28
C LYS A 38 17.61 5.37 -3.83
N ASP A 39 16.68 6.28 -3.57
CA ASP A 39 16.38 6.74 -2.21
C ASP A 39 15.98 5.57 -1.31
N TYR A 40 15.15 4.64 -1.82
CA TYR A 40 14.76 3.44 -1.08
C TYR A 40 15.94 2.51 -0.78
N LEU A 41 16.94 2.42 -1.65
CA LEU A 41 18.17 1.66 -1.41
C LEU A 41 19.07 2.37 -0.39
N GLU A 42 19.17 3.70 -0.44
CA GLU A 42 19.89 4.50 0.57
C GLU A 42 19.28 4.33 1.97
N TRP A 43 17.94 4.24 2.06
CA TRP A 43 17.26 3.91 3.31
C TRP A 43 17.63 2.52 3.84
N VAL A 44 17.82 1.53 2.95
CA VAL A 44 18.31 0.20 3.36
C VAL A 44 19.74 0.30 3.92
N ASP A 45 20.61 1.07 3.26
CA ASP A 45 21.98 1.33 3.74
C ASP A 45 21.98 1.99 5.12
N TYR A 46 21.09 2.97 5.33
CA TYR A 46 20.94 3.68 6.60
C TYR A 46 20.61 2.73 7.77
N TYR A 47 19.82 1.69 7.54
CA TYR A 47 19.40 0.76 8.58
C TYR A 47 20.52 -0.18 9.08
N LYS A 48 21.65 -0.31 8.37
CA LYS A 48 22.79 -1.17 8.75
C LYS A 48 22.35 -2.59 9.14
N LEU A 49 21.52 -3.19 8.29
CA LEU A 49 20.87 -4.47 8.57
C LEU A 49 21.86 -5.65 8.49
N PRO A 50 21.55 -6.78 9.16
CA PRO A 50 22.23 -8.04 8.92
C PRO A 50 22.21 -8.43 7.42
N SER A 51 23.26 -9.11 6.97
CA SER A 51 23.47 -9.38 5.53
C SER A 51 22.32 -10.14 4.85
N ASP A 52 21.64 -11.03 5.58
CA ASP A 52 20.50 -11.79 5.08
C ASP A 52 19.27 -10.90 4.86
N GLU A 53 18.97 -10.03 5.82
CA GLU A 53 17.84 -9.09 5.74
C GLU A 53 18.11 -7.97 4.71
N ASP A 54 19.33 -7.45 4.64
CA ASP A 54 19.75 -6.48 3.60
C ASP A 54 19.51 -7.04 2.19
N LYS A 55 20.06 -8.24 1.91
CA LYS A 55 19.87 -8.92 0.61
C LYS A 55 18.40 -9.11 0.29
N LYS A 56 17.60 -9.52 1.27
CA LYS A 56 16.17 -9.74 1.10
C LYS A 56 15.42 -8.46 0.75
N ARG A 57 15.72 -7.34 1.41
CA ARG A 57 15.08 -6.04 1.13
C ARG A 57 15.45 -5.53 -0.25
N ARG A 58 16.73 -5.56 -0.62
CA ARG A 58 17.19 -5.16 -1.96
C ARG A 58 16.55 -6.01 -3.06
N ALA A 59 16.46 -7.32 -2.86
CA ALA A 59 15.77 -8.20 -3.81
C ALA A 59 14.26 -7.87 -3.93
N GLY A 60 13.61 -7.53 -2.81
CA GLY A 60 12.21 -7.09 -2.81
C GLY A 60 11.99 -5.78 -3.57
N ILE A 61 12.86 -4.79 -3.36
CA ILE A 61 12.83 -3.51 -4.09
C ILE A 61 13.04 -3.76 -5.59
N ALA A 62 14.08 -4.53 -5.96
CA ALA A 62 14.40 -4.85 -7.35
C ALA A 62 13.23 -5.55 -8.06
N SER A 63 12.62 -6.56 -7.42
CA SER A 63 11.46 -7.26 -7.99
C SER A 63 10.24 -6.34 -8.15
N THR A 64 10.07 -5.38 -7.24
CA THR A 64 8.99 -4.39 -7.32
C THR A 64 9.19 -3.44 -8.49
N ILE A 65 10.40 -2.93 -8.69
CA ILE A 65 10.75 -2.09 -9.85
C ILE A 65 10.47 -2.82 -11.16
N GLU A 66 10.95 -4.06 -11.29
CA GLU A 66 10.79 -4.86 -12.50
C GLU A 66 9.30 -5.04 -12.85
N ARG A 67 8.50 -5.48 -11.86
CA ARG A 67 7.05 -5.70 -12.06
C ARG A 67 6.31 -4.41 -12.35
N THR A 68 6.61 -3.33 -11.63
CA THR A 68 5.94 -2.04 -11.81
C THR A 68 6.22 -1.50 -13.20
N ASN A 69 7.48 -1.54 -13.65
CA ASN A 69 7.85 -1.08 -14.99
C ASN A 69 7.20 -1.93 -16.10
N ASP A 70 7.15 -3.26 -15.92
CA ASP A 70 6.49 -4.15 -16.87
C ASP A 70 4.98 -3.86 -16.96
N TRP A 71 4.34 -3.59 -15.82
CA TRP A 71 2.93 -3.25 -15.77
C TRP A 71 2.64 -1.90 -16.39
N ILE A 72 3.41 -0.85 -16.06
CA ILE A 72 3.26 0.48 -16.65
C ILE A 72 3.37 0.40 -18.18
N ALA A 73 4.32 -0.39 -18.70
CA ALA A 73 4.51 -0.55 -20.14
C ALA A 73 3.29 -1.22 -20.81
N LYS A 74 2.75 -2.29 -20.22
CA LYS A 74 1.82 -3.21 -20.91
C LYS A 74 0.34 -2.99 -20.62
N VAL A 75 -0.02 -2.53 -19.43
CA VAL A 75 -1.39 -2.61 -18.91
C VAL A 75 -2.17 -1.30 -19.06
N PRO A 76 -1.74 -0.18 -18.46
CA PRO A 76 -2.55 1.03 -18.41
C PRO A 76 -2.71 1.68 -19.79
N GLN A 77 -3.91 2.17 -20.08
CA GLN A 77 -4.27 2.85 -21.33
C GLN A 77 -4.66 4.32 -21.13
N THR A 78 -4.68 4.78 -19.88
CA THR A 78 -5.04 6.15 -19.50
C THR A 78 -4.02 6.69 -18.49
N PHE A 79 -3.84 8.01 -18.42
CA PHE A 79 -2.97 8.66 -17.43
C PHE A 79 -3.30 8.21 -16.00
N LYS A 80 -4.60 8.24 -15.63
CA LYS A 80 -5.05 7.79 -14.31
C LYS A 80 -4.67 6.34 -14.00
N SER A 81 -4.76 5.44 -14.99
CA SER A 81 -4.34 4.05 -14.78
C SER A 81 -2.82 3.91 -14.63
N VAL A 82 -2.03 4.77 -15.30
CA VAL A 82 -0.57 4.83 -15.10
C VAL A 82 -0.27 5.30 -13.68
N ASP A 83 -0.96 6.35 -13.19
CA ASP A 83 -0.81 6.86 -11.83
C ASP A 83 -1.06 5.78 -10.78
N ILE A 84 -2.12 4.99 -10.94
CA ILE A 84 -2.47 3.91 -10.01
C ILE A 84 -1.33 2.89 -9.93
N VAL A 85 -0.83 2.42 -11.08
CA VAL A 85 0.25 1.41 -11.12
C VAL A 85 1.55 1.99 -10.56
N MET A 86 1.88 3.24 -10.89
CA MET A 86 3.07 3.92 -10.38
C MET A 86 3.00 4.05 -8.85
N ASN A 87 1.88 4.56 -8.32
CA ASN A 87 1.70 4.76 -6.88
C ASN A 87 1.72 3.43 -6.10
N ASP A 88 1.13 2.36 -6.66
CA ASP A 88 1.21 1.01 -6.09
C ASP A 88 2.67 0.50 -6.04
N GLY A 89 3.44 0.74 -7.11
CA GLY A 89 4.87 0.41 -7.14
C GLY A 89 5.68 1.13 -6.06
N ILE A 90 5.45 2.43 -5.87
CA ILE A 90 6.10 3.24 -4.82
C ILE A 90 5.78 2.70 -3.44
N GLN A 91 4.49 2.41 -3.16
CA GLN A 91 4.08 1.86 -1.87
C GLN A 91 4.73 0.49 -1.59
N LYS A 92 4.75 -0.40 -2.58
CA LYS A 92 5.39 -1.72 -2.46
C LYS A 92 6.91 -1.62 -2.26
N MET A 93 7.58 -0.65 -2.88
CA MET A 93 8.99 -0.38 -2.61
C MET A 93 9.19 0.08 -1.17
N ALA A 94 8.36 1.00 -0.67
CA ALA A 94 8.40 1.44 0.72
C ALA A 94 8.21 0.28 1.71
N GLU A 95 7.28 -0.65 1.43
CA GLU A 95 7.11 -1.88 2.21
C GLU A 95 8.36 -2.77 2.20
N ALA A 96 8.97 -2.96 1.02
CA ALA A 96 10.19 -3.76 0.89
C ALA A 96 11.36 -3.14 1.66
N THR A 97 11.48 -1.81 1.65
CA THR A 97 12.50 -1.05 2.39
C THR A 97 12.28 -1.11 3.90
N ALA A 98 11.05 -0.91 4.38
CA ALA A 98 10.73 -1.03 5.81
C ALA A 98 10.92 -2.46 6.33
N GLY A 99 10.78 -3.44 5.43
CA GLY A 99 10.70 -4.86 5.76
C GLY A 99 9.29 -5.22 6.22
N LYS A 100 9.02 -6.54 6.32
CA LYS A 100 7.73 -7.06 6.80
C LYS A 100 7.89 -7.53 8.25
N PRO A 101 7.76 -6.65 9.26
CA PRO A 101 7.95 -7.02 10.66
C PRO A 101 6.93 -8.06 11.14
N ILE A 102 5.80 -8.15 10.43
CA ILE A 102 4.74 -9.14 10.59
C ILE A 102 4.39 -9.75 9.22
N GLN A 103 4.10 -11.04 9.21
CA GLN A 103 3.67 -11.74 8.01
C GLN A 103 2.16 -11.50 7.82
N ILE A 104 1.81 -10.60 6.91
CA ILE A 104 0.42 -10.36 6.52
C ILE A 104 0.16 -11.20 5.27
N GLY A 105 -0.82 -12.10 5.35
CA GLY A 105 -1.33 -12.85 4.20
C GLY A 105 -2.83 -12.66 4.11
N VAL A 106 -3.31 -12.10 2.99
CA VAL A 106 -4.73 -12.07 2.67
C VAL A 106 -5.06 -13.36 1.94
N PHE A 107 -5.88 -14.21 2.55
CA PHE A 107 -6.27 -15.49 1.97
C PHE A 107 -7.78 -15.55 1.83
N VAL A 108 -8.25 -15.92 0.65
CA VAL A 108 -9.66 -16.25 0.43
C VAL A 108 -9.70 -17.68 -0.09
N ASN A 109 -10.44 -18.56 0.59
CA ASN A 109 -10.41 -20.00 0.35
C ASN A 109 -8.97 -20.57 0.27
N GLN A 110 -8.12 -20.15 1.21
CA GLN A 110 -6.71 -20.59 1.33
C GLN A 110 -5.80 -20.20 0.15
N LYS A 111 -6.23 -19.30 -0.74
CA LYS A 111 -5.41 -18.78 -1.84
C LYS A 111 -5.14 -17.28 -1.65
N SER A 112 -3.88 -16.88 -1.88
CA SER A 112 -3.48 -15.47 -1.85
C SER A 112 -3.90 -14.79 -3.17
N SER A 113 -5.01 -14.07 -3.19
CA SER A 113 -5.40 -13.30 -4.38
C SER A 113 -6.59 -12.35 -4.14
N TYR A 114 -6.93 -11.62 -5.20
CA TYR A 114 -8.20 -10.92 -5.37
C TYR A 114 -9.38 -11.88 -5.24
N THR A 115 -10.51 -11.40 -4.73
CA THR A 115 -11.75 -12.16 -4.62
C THR A 115 -12.95 -11.34 -5.10
N MET A 116 -14.06 -12.03 -5.36
CA MET A 116 -15.35 -11.42 -5.62
C MET A 116 -16.33 -11.83 -4.52
N ALA A 117 -17.07 -10.87 -3.99
CA ALA A 117 -18.17 -11.09 -3.06
C ALA A 117 -19.47 -10.52 -3.67
N LYS A 118 -20.62 -11.02 -3.20
CA LYS A 118 -21.90 -10.39 -3.53
C LYS A 118 -21.98 -9.03 -2.83
N PRO A 119 -22.64 -8.02 -3.43
CA PRO A 119 -22.92 -6.75 -2.75
C PRO A 119 -23.65 -6.97 -1.42
N GLY A 120 -23.43 -6.06 -0.47
CA GLY A 120 -23.99 -6.13 0.89
C GLY A 120 -22.89 -6.25 1.95
N ILE A 121 -23.22 -6.86 3.09
CA ILE A 121 -22.26 -7.02 4.20
C ILE A 121 -21.33 -8.20 3.92
N ILE A 122 -20.04 -7.90 3.85
CA ILE A 122 -18.95 -8.85 3.66
C ILE A 122 -18.24 -9.04 5.01
N ASP A 123 -18.12 -10.30 5.44
CA ASP A 123 -17.33 -10.66 6.63
C ASP A 123 -15.84 -10.77 6.26
N VAL A 124 -15.02 -9.91 6.85
CA VAL A 124 -13.56 -9.87 6.67
C VAL A 124 -12.91 -10.35 7.96
N ASN A 125 -12.43 -11.59 7.94
CA ASN A 125 -11.68 -12.15 9.07
C ASN A 125 -10.19 -11.76 8.99
N VAL A 126 -9.71 -11.08 10.03
CA VAL A 126 -8.32 -10.69 10.22
C VAL A 126 -7.70 -11.54 11.31
N LYS A 127 -6.75 -12.40 10.92
CA LYS A 127 -5.96 -13.22 11.85
C LYS A 127 -4.52 -12.74 11.92
N ALA A 128 -3.97 -12.69 13.13
CA ALA A 128 -2.55 -12.41 13.35
C ALA A 128 -2.01 -13.21 14.53
N THR A 129 -0.71 -13.45 14.53
CA THR A 129 -0.02 -14.08 15.66
C THR A 129 1.24 -13.31 15.99
N GLY A 130 1.43 -13.07 17.28
CA GLY A 130 2.62 -12.45 17.83
C GLY A 130 3.92 -13.16 17.47
N ARG A 131 5.02 -12.41 17.30
CA ARG A 131 6.37 -12.98 17.10
C ARG A 131 7.25 -12.72 18.31
N LYS A 132 7.93 -13.77 18.82
CA LYS A 132 8.93 -13.69 19.90
C LYS A 132 8.38 -12.99 21.16
N GLY A 133 7.20 -13.40 21.63
CA GLY A 133 6.56 -12.84 22.83
C GLY A 133 5.99 -11.42 22.68
N ARG A 134 5.88 -10.91 21.46
CA ARG A 134 5.19 -9.65 21.16
C ARG A 134 3.74 -9.93 20.84
N LYS A 135 2.82 -9.15 21.40
CA LYS A 135 1.39 -9.21 21.06
C LYS A 135 1.08 -8.46 19.76
N THR A 136 -0.14 -8.66 19.26
CA THR A 136 -0.70 -8.01 18.07
C THR A 136 -1.96 -7.25 18.45
N LYS A 137 -2.25 -6.16 17.74
CA LYS A 137 -3.50 -5.40 17.91
C LYS A 137 -3.94 -4.81 16.59
N LEU A 138 -5.23 -4.52 16.45
CA LEU A 138 -5.73 -3.78 15.30
C LEU A 138 -5.42 -2.28 15.48
N GLY A 139 -4.56 -1.75 14.61
CA GLY A 139 -4.06 -0.37 14.66
C GLY A 139 -4.89 0.62 13.86
N PHE A 140 -4.38 1.85 13.76
CA PHE A 140 -4.95 2.94 12.96
C PHE A 140 -4.14 3.14 11.67
N HIS A 141 -4.83 3.49 10.59
CA HIS A 141 -4.20 3.87 9.32
C HIS A 141 -3.62 5.29 9.40
N PHE A 142 -4.43 6.26 9.83
CA PHE A 142 -4.00 7.65 9.97
C PHE A 142 -4.78 8.38 11.06
N LYS A 143 -4.08 8.88 12.09
CA LYS A 143 -4.69 9.53 13.26
C LYS A 143 -5.81 8.67 13.87
N ASP A 144 -7.05 9.11 13.72
CA ASP A 144 -8.26 8.48 14.25
C ASP A 144 -8.92 7.55 13.21
N ASP A 145 -8.45 7.52 11.96
CA ASP A 145 -8.96 6.65 10.90
C ASP A 145 -8.34 5.24 11.00
N ARG A 146 -9.18 4.22 11.20
CA ARG A 146 -8.70 2.83 11.27
C ARG A 146 -8.36 2.23 9.92
N PHE A 147 -9.15 2.53 8.90
CA PHE A 147 -9.05 1.87 7.59
C PHE A 147 -8.92 2.90 6.48
N ARG A 148 -8.15 2.55 5.44
CA ARG A 148 -8.19 3.21 4.14
C ARG A 148 -8.85 2.27 3.15
N ILE A 149 -9.94 2.75 2.54
CA ILE A 149 -10.65 2.02 1.49
C ILE A 149 -10.67 2.92 0.26
N GLU A 150 -10.21 2.40 -0.87
CA GLU A 150 -10.35 3.04 -2.18
C GLU A 150 -11.38 2.27 -2.98
N SER A 151 -12.46 2.95 -3.37
CA SER A 151 -13.60 2.35 -4.05
C SER A 151 -14.23 3.39 -4.99
N THR A 152 -14.85 2.91 -6.06
CA THR A 152 -15.67 3.75 -6.94
C THR A 152 -17.03 4.10 -6.32
N GLU A 153 -17.47 3.31 -5.34
CA GLU A 153 -18.72 3.47 -4.60
C GLU A 153 -18.47 3.63 -3.10
N LYS A 154 -19.50 4.05 -2.34
CA LYS A 154 -19.41 4.19 -0.89
C LYS A 154 -19.26 2.81 -0.22
N VAL A 155 -18.10 2.57 0.38
CA VAL A 155 -17.76 1.32 1.08
C VAL A 155 -17.10 1.69 2.41
N PHE A 156 -17.50 1.04 3.51
CA PHE A 156 -16.95 1.32 4.84
C PHE A 156 -17.03 0.10 5.78
N PHE A 157 -16.18 0.07 6.81
CA PHE A 157 -16.29 -0.90 7.90
C PHE A 157 -17.21 -0.38 9.01
N ASP A 158 -17.97 -1.27 9.63
CA ASP A 158 -18.64 -0.97 10.91
C ASP A 158 -17.60 -0.90 12.03
N GLU A 159 -17.36 0.31 12.54
CA GLU A 159 -16.34 0.58 13.56
C GLU A 159 -16.89 0.64 15.00
N THR A 160 -18.20 0.44 15.20
CA THR A 160 -18.87 0.68 16.49
C THR A 160 -18.36 -0.18 17.65
N ASN A 161 -17.86 -1.39 17.37
CA ASN A 161 -17.47 -2.38 18.38
C ASN A 161 -16.10 -3.00 18.11
N LEU A 162 -15.14 -2.20 17.64
CA LEU A 162 -13.81 -2.73 17.32
C LEU A 162 -12.95 -2.91 18.58
N PRO A 163 -12.28 -4.07 18.72
CA PRO A 163 -11.43 -4.34 19.89
C PRO A 163 -10.23 -3.40 19.92
N GLN A 164 -9.89 -2.93 21.12
CA GLN A 164 -8.72 -2.08 21.38
C GLN A 164 -7.61 -2.81 22.15
N GLU A 165 -7.86 -4.04 22.58
CA GLU A 165 -6.93 -4.85 23.35
C GLU A 165 -5.82 -5.48 22.50
N GLU A 166 -4.82 -6.03 23.18
CA GLU A 166 -3.70 -6.72 22.56
C GLU A 166 -3.90 -8.25 22.66
N PHE A 167 -3.63 -8.93 21.56
CA PHE A 167 -3.84 -10.37 21.38
C PHE A 167 -2.53 -11.11 21.18
N GLU A 168 -2.36 -12.25 21.86
CA GLU A 168 -1.32 -13.23 21.50
C GLU A 168 -1.65 -13.91 20.15
N LEU A 169 -2.91 -14.30 20.00
CA LEU A 169 -3.51 -14.82 18.76
C LEU A 169 -4.77 -14.01 18.46
N MET A 170 -4.72 -13.20 17.42
CA MET A 170 -5.79 -12.31 17.00
C MET A 170 -6.66 -13.04 15.97
N ASP A 171 -7.98 -12.97 16.15
CA ASP A 171 -9.00 -13.47 15.23
C ASP A 171 -10.19 -12.51 15.30
N ILE A 172 -10.20 -11.49 14.43
CA ILE A 172 -11.18 -10.39 14.44
C ILE A 172 -12.04 -10.48 13.18
N HIS A 173 -13.35 -10.47 13.37
CA HIS A 173 -14.33 -10.37 12.27
C HIS A 173 -14.75 -8.92 12.07
N LEU A 174 -14.42 -8.36 10.91
CA LEU A 174 -14.79 -7.01 10.49
C LEU A 174 -15.93 -7.07 9.49
N LYS A 175 -16.95 -6.24 9.66
CA LYS A 175 -18.06 -6.14 8.71
C LYS A 175 -17.81 -5.00 7.74
N LEU A 176 -17.52 -5.34 6.49
CA LEU A 176 -17.41 -4.39 5.39
C LEU A 176 -18.78 -4.23 4.74
N ASP A 177 -19.37 -3.04 4.82
CA ASP A 177 -20.56 -2.70 4.06
C ASP A 177 -20.15 -2.26 2.65
N ALA A 178 -20.45 -3.12 1.67
CA ALA A 178 -20.29 -2.88 0.25
C ALA A 178 -21.66 -2.93 -0.47
N GLY A 179 -22.70 -2.41 0.18
CA GLY A 179 -24.02 -2.24 -0.42
C GLY A 179 -24.01 -1.24 -1.59
N ALA A 180 -24.64 -1.64 -2.69
CA ALA A 180 -24.84 -0.83 -3.90
C ALA A 180 -25.86 0.30 -3.71
#